data_AF-A0A1I1T1Y6-F1
#
_entry.id   AF-A0A1I1T1Y6-F1
#
_cell.length_a   1.000
_cell.length_b   1.000
_cell.length_c   1.000
_cell.angle_alpha   90.00
_cell.angle_beta   90.00
_cell.angle_gamma   90.00
#
_symmetry.space_group_name_H-M   'P 1'
#
loop_
_entity.id
_entity.type
_entity.pdbx_description
1 polymer ?
#
loop_
_entity_poly.entity_id
_entity_poly.type
_entity_poly.pdbx_seq_one_letter_code
_entity_poly.pdbx_strand_id
1 'polypeptide(L)'
;MKSVRLLVICLLFVCSYSYSQLSSDKIFESFKQGERTNCSSIAFIKASLNVYGLDNLFVTDTVNDKLFKITLKNNASFDLKEEELNRARISAGFVYIKDNCDTEKITDYAVLTYAVMAKYKQIIDRESTFDKALEDLEDGTVYTPTIYKYLGFTVGKQVQKLKRESGSEYCGVVAWSKAHAVFVCEEFMDYYGNKKSIWIKYPGRFRIIKT
;
A
#
# COMPACT_ATOMS: atom_id res chain seq x y z
N MET A 1 31.73 -6.62 58.17
CA MET A 1 31.71 -6.88 56.72
C MET A 1 30.38 -7.51 56.33
N LYS A 2 29.59 -6.85 55.48
CA LYS A 2 28.78 -7.39 54.37
C LYS A 2 27.87 -6.26 53.85
N SER A 3 28.25 -5.71 52.70
CA SER A 3 27.53 -4.65 51.99
C SER A 3 26.37 -5.28 51.21
N VAL A 4 25.14 -4.83 51.45
CA VAL A 4 23.98 -5.16 50.62
C VAL A 4 23.85 -4.09 49.56
N ARG A 5 24.16 -4.43 48.29
CA ARG A 5 23.89 -3.56 47.15
C ARG A 5 22.47 -3.85 46.65
N LEU A 6 21.58 -2.88 46.83
CA LEU A 6 20.23 -2.89 46.28
C LEU A 6 20.32 -2.57 44.78
N LEU A 7 20.11 -3.58 43.93
CA LEU A 7 20.06 -3.41 42.49
C LEU A 7 18.62 -3.06 42.09
N VAL A 8 18.36 -1.80 41.76
CA VAL A 8 17.06 -1.36 41.21
C VAL A 8 17.08 -1.61 39.70
N ILE A 9 16.31 -2.59 39.24
CA ILE A 9 16.08 -2.83 37.82
C ILE A 9 14.92 -1.92 37.38
N CYS A 10 15.24 -0.82 36.72
CA CYS A 10 14.27 0.00 36.01
C CYS A 10 13.85 -0.71 34.72
N LEU A 11 12.72 -1.42 34.75
CA LEU A 11 12.01 -1.88 33.56
C LEU A 11 11.38 -0.66 32.87
N LEU A 12 12.11 -0.07 31.93
CA LEU A 12 11.54 0.87 30.97
C LEU A 12 10.62 0.09 30.03
N PHE A 13 9.31 0.19 30.26
CA PHE A 13 8.30 -0.21 29.28
C PHE A 13 8.40 0.74 28.09
N VAL A 14 9.16 0.33 27.08
CA VAL A 14 9.06 0.93 25.75
C VAL A 14 7.76 0.38 25.16
N CYS A 15 6.74 1.22 25.03
CA CYS A 15 5.56 0.88 24.24
C CYS A 15 5.99 0.73 22.78
N SER A 16 6.44 -0.46 22.40
CA SER A 16 6.61 -0.83 21.01
C SER A 16 5.22 -0.89 20.39
N TYR A 17 4.89 0.06 19.51
CA TYR A 17 3.82 -0.16 18.54
C TYR A 17 4.27 -1.32 17.66
N SER A 18 3.86 -2.53 18.03
CA SER A 18 4.06 -3.72 17.21
C SER A 18 3.16 -3.59 15.99
N TYR A 19 3.70 -2.97 14.94
CA TYR A 19 3.09 -2.91 13.62
C TYR A 19 3.00 -4.34 13.07
N SER A 20 1.90 -5.04 13.32
CA SER A 20 1.71 -6.37 12.75
C SER A 20 1.66 -6.24 11.23
N GLN A 21 2.66 -6.82 10.56
CA GLN A 21 2.62 -7.09 9.12
C GLN A 21 1.27 -7.76 8.80
N LEU A 22 0.57 -7.33 7.75
CA LEU A 22 -0.68 -8.00 7.37
C LEU A 22 -0.29 -9.28 6.60
N SER A 23 -0.81 -10.43 7.05
CA SER A 23 -0.48 -11.72 6.45
C SER A 23 -0.78 -11.72 4.95
N SER A 24 0.14 -12.27 4.16
CA SER A 24 0.01 -12.31 2.71
C SER A 24 -1.22 -13.07 2.25
N ASP A 25 -1.62 -14.14 2.95
CA ASP A 25 -2.83 -14.90 2.63
C ASP A 25 -4.08 -14.03 2.72
N LYS A 26 -4.26 -13.27 3.81
CA LYS A 26 -5.36 -12.30 3.90
C LYS A 26 -5.33 -11.30 2.75
N ILE A 27 -4.15 -10.81 2.35
CA ILE A 27 -4.02 -9.85 1.23
C ILE A 27 -4.40 -10.48 -0.11
N PHE A 28 -3.95 -11.71 -0.40
CA PHE A 28 -4.30 -12.44 -1.61
C PHE A 28 -5.80 -12.73 -1.68
N GLU A 29 -6.45 -12.94 -0.54
CA GLU A 29 -7.85 -13.35 -0.44
C GLU A 29 -8.83 -12.19 -0.18
N SER A 30 -8.33 -10.94 -0.11
CA SER A 30 -9.18 -9.79 0.19
C SER A 30 -9.84 -9.24 -1.08
N PHE A 31 -9.04 -8.63 -1.96
CA PHE A 31 -9.55 -7.94 -3.13
C PHE A 31 -8.70 -8.24 -4.35
N LYS A 32 -9.25 -8.09 -5.55
CA LYS A 32 -8.52 -8.16 -6.81
C LYS A 32 -8.92 -7.04 -7.75
N GLN A 33 -8.19 -6.93 -8.84
CA GLN A 33 -8.57 -6.10 -9.98
C GLN A 33 -9.92 -6.58 -10.54
N GLY A 34 -10.83 -5.64 -10.78
CA GLY A 34 -12.00 -5.84 -11.61
C GLY A 34 -11.66 -5.69 -13.10
N GLU A 35 -12.53 -5.01 -13.84
CA GLU A 35 -12.40 -4.81 -15.30
C GLU A 35 -11.46 -3.65 -15.67
N ARG A 36 -10.98 -2.88 -14.69
CA ARG A 36 -10.07 -1.73 -14.88
C ARG A 36 -8.63 -2.18 -15.11
N THR A 37 -7.75 -1.30 -15.59
CA THR A 37 -6.32 -1.58 -15.88
C THR A 37 -5.36 -1.09 -14.79
N ASN A 38 -5.87 -0.84 -13.58
CA ASN A 38 -5.15 -0.31 -12.41
C ASN A 38 -4.20 -1.29 -11.69
N CYS A 39 -3.64 -2.27 -12.40
CA CYS A 39 -2.78 -3.32 -11.85
C CYS A 39 -1.60 -2.78 -11.03
N SER A 40 -0.97 -1.70 -11.48
CA SER A 40 0.11 -1.02 -10.76
C SER A 40 -0.32 -0.57 -9.38
N SER A 41 -1.51 0.03 -9.27
CA SER A 41 -2.07 0.55 -8.03
C SER A 41 -2.37 -0.59 -7.07
N ILE A 42 -3.03 -1.66 -7.55
CA ILE A 42 -3.34 -2.83 -6.72
C ILE A 42 -2.07 -3.52 -6.22
N ALA A 43 -1.11 -3.76 -7.10
CA ALA A 43 0.16 -4.38 -6.74
C ALA A 43 0.88 -3.57 -5.65
N PHE A 44 0.94 -2.25 -5.81
CA PHE A 44 1.59 -1.36 -4.86
C PHE A 44 0.84 -1.24 -3.53
N ILE A 45 -0.49 -1.14 -3.54
CA ILE A 45 -1.31 -1.10 -2.32
C ILE A 45 -1.11 -2.39 -1.55
N LYS A 46 -1.25 -3.56 -2.18
CA LYS A 46 -1.05 -4.87 -1.52
C LYS A 46 0.36 -5.01 -0.96
N ALA A 47 1.38 -4.62 -1.72
CA ALA A 47 2.76 -4.65 -1.24
C ALA A 47 2.96 -3.77 0.00
N SER A 48 2.34 -2.59 0.00
CA SER A 48 2.43 -1.63 1.09
C SER A 48 1.65 -2.10 2.33
N LEU A 49 0.45 -2.63 2.14
CA LEU A 49 -0.37 -3.23 3.20
C LEU A 49 0.29 -4.44 3.82
N ASN A 50 0.97 -5.27 3.02
CA ASN A 50 1.73 -6.37 3.55
C ASN A 50 2.74 -5.85 4.56
N VAL A 51 3.55 -4.86 4.19
CA VAL A 51 4.64 -4.39 5.05
C VAL A 51 4.16 -3.55 6.22
N TYR A 52 3.27 -2.58 6.00
CA TYR A 52 2.85 -1.60 7.01
C TYR A 52 1.60 -2.00 7.80
N GLY A 53 0.75 -2.87 7.26
CA GLY A 53 -0.55 -3.17 7.84
C GLY A 53 -1.61 -2.10 7.55
N LEU A 54 -2.80 -2.29 8.11
CA LEU A 54 -3.91 -1.32 8.06
C LEU A 54 -3.57 -0.07 8.87
N ASP A 55 -4.13 1.07 8.49
CA ASP A 55 -4.05 2.36 9.19
C ASP A 55 -2.63 2.88 9.45
N ASN A 56 -1.65 2.43 8.66
CA ASN A 56 -0.23 2.72 8.85
C ASN A 56 0.49 3.23 7.60
N LEU A 57 -0.21 3.36 6.46
CA LEU A 57 0.36 3.91 5.23
C LEU A 57 0.48 5.43 5.28
N PHE A 58 -0.44 6.08 5.96
CA PHE A 58 -0.58 7.52 6.18
C PHE A 58 -1.36 7.76 7.47
N VAL A 59 -1.29 8.97 8.00
CA VAL A 59 -2.12 9.42 9.13
C VAL A 59 -3.41 10.03 8.56
N THR A 60 -4.53 9.72 9.18
CA THR A 60 -5.85 10.25 8.84
C THR A 60 -6.46 10.90 10.08
N ASP A 61 -6.70 12.21 10.00
CA ASP A 61 -7.43 12.95 11.03
C ASP A 61 -8.81 13.35 10.49
N THR A 62 -9.88 12.97 11.16
CA THR A 62 -11.24 13.40 10.79
C THR A 62 -11.45 14.84 11.21
N VAL A 63 -11.60 15.76 10.25
CA VAL A 63 -11.90 17.17 10.53
C VAL A 63 -13.40 17.33 10.80
N ASN A 64 -14.23 16.66 9.98
CA ASN A 64 -15.66 16.47 10.17
C ASN A 64 -16.13 15.29 9.29
N ASP A 65 -17.42 14.98 9.32
CA ASP A 65 -18.01 13.84 8.58
C ASP A 65 -17.71 13.83 7.08
N LYS A 66 -17.41 14.99 6.48
CA LYS A 66 -17.20 15.14 5.02
C LYS A 66 -15.75 15.39 4.62
N LEU A 67 -14.84 15.53 5.60
CA LEU A 67 -13.48 16.00 5.36
C LEU A 67 -12.46 15.28 6.25
N PHE A 68 -11.50 14.63 5.60
CA PHE A 68 -10.37 13.96 6.24
C PHE A 68 -9.09 14.70 5.91
N LYS A 69 -8.26 14.99 6.92
CA LYS A 69 -6.91 15.47 6.71
C LYS A 69 -5.96 14.27 6.65
N ILE A 70 -5.22 14.16 5.55
CA ILE A 70 -4.25 13.10 5.32
C ILE A 70 -2.86 13.65 5.52
N THR A 71 -1.98 12.88 6.15
CA THR A 71 -0.54 13.16 6.22
C THR A 71 0.27 11.93 5.79
N LEU A 72 1.06 12.08 4.72
CA LEU A 72 1.89 11.02 4.14
C LEU A 72 3.24 10.89 4.86
N LYS A 73 3.96 9.80 4.59
CA LYS A 73 5.29 9.53 5.20
C LYS A 73 6.39 10.52 4.79
N ASN A 74 6.17 11.33 3.77
CA ASN A 74 7.05 12.45 3.40
C ASN A 74 6.60 13.80 4.00
N ASN A 75 5.68 13.79 4.97
CA ASN A 75 5.08 14.96 5.62
C ASN A 75 4.21 15.83 4.69
N ALA A 76 3.93 15.40 3.47
CA ALA A 76 2.91 16.06 2.66
C ALA A 76 1.55 15.88 3.33
N SER A 77 0.77 16.96 3.43
CA SER A 77 -0.56 16.95 4.02
C SER A 77 -1.56 17.66 3.12
N PHE A 78 -2.77 17.12 3.05
CA PHE A 78 -3.86 17.61 2.23
C PHE A 78 -5.20 17.10 2.76
N ASP A 79 -6.27 17.76 2.35
CA ASP A 79 -7.61 17.33 2.66
C ASP A 79 -8.14 16.38 1.57
N LEU A 80 -8.80 15.32 2.01
CA LEU A 80 -9.56 14.38 1.19
C LEU A 80 -11.04 14.51 1.55
N LYS A 81 -11.86 14.82 0.56
CA LYS A 81 -13.32 14.93 0.77
C LYS A 81 -13.98 13.55 0.69
N GLU A 82 -15.08 13.37 1.41
CA GLU A 82 -15.90 12.17 1.31
C GLU A 82 -16.37 11.89 -0.13
N GLU A 83 -16.72 12.93 -0.89
CA GLU A 83 -17.08 12.83 -2.31
C GLU A 83 -15.92 12.31 -3.20
N GLU A 84 -14.68 12.64 -2.86
CA GLU A 84 -13.49 12.13 -3.55
C GLU A 84 -13.28 10.64 -3.20
N LEU A 85 -13.48 10.26 -1.94
CA LEU A 85 -13.44 8.85 -1.53
C LEU A 85 -14.51 8.02 -2.23
N ASN A 86 -15.73 8.54 -2.36
CA ASN A 86 -16.82 7.84 -3.05
C ASN A 86 -16.54 7.65 -4.55
N ARG A 87 -15.98 8.67 -5.22
CA ARG A 87 -15.54 8.55 -6.61
C ARG A 87 -14.40 7.55 -6.77
N ALA A 88 -13.44 7.55 -5.86
CA ALA A 88 -12.33 6.59 -5.86
C ALA A 88 -12.83 5.15 -5.67
N ARG A 89 -13.85 4.92 -4.82
CA ARG A 89 -14.47 3.59 -4.65
C ARG A 89 -15.04 3.05 -5.95
N ILE A 90 -15.72 3.90 -6.73
CA ILE A 90 -16.31 3.53 -8.02
C ILE A 90 -15.21 3.30 -9.06
N SER A 91 -14.23 4.21 -9.17
CA SER A 91 -13.13 4.12 -10.13
C SER A 91 -12.20 2.93 -9.87
N ALA A 92 -11.90 2.63 -8.60
CA ALA A 92 -11.04 1.51 -8.23
C ALA A 92 -11.56 0.17 -8.77
N GLY A 93 -12.88 -0.04 -8.73
CA GLY A 93 -13.51 -1.26 -9.24
C GLY A 93 -12.93 -2.54 -8.60
N PHE A 94 -12.50 -2.47 -7.34
CA PHE A 94 -11.93 -3.61 -6.63
C PHE A 94 -13.02 -4.66 -6.38
N VAL A 95 -12.69 -5.92 -6.69
CA VAL A 95 -13.62 -7.04 -6.50
C VAL A 95 -13.20 -7.81 -5.25
N TYR A 96 -14.15 -8.01 -4.35
CA TYR A 96 -14.00 -8.82 -3.13
C TYR A 96 -13.82 -10.29 -3.53
N ILE A 97 -12.84 -10.97 -2.93
CA ILE A 97 -12.58 -12.39 -3.21
C ILE A 97 -13.29 -13.28 -2.19
N LYS A 98 -13.21 -12.95 -0.90
CA LYS A 98 -13.94 -13.62 0.18
C LYS A 98 -14.92 -12.66 0.85
N ASP A 99 -16.07 -13.18 1.24
CA ASP A 99 -17.06 -12.42 2.00
C ASP A 99 -16.85 -12.63 3.51
N ASN A 100 -16.06 -11.75 4.12
CA ASN A 100 -15.83 -11.73 5.57
C ASN A 100 -15.33 -10.34 6.04
N CYS A 101 -15.43 -10.08 7.35
CA CYS A 101 -15.09 -8.79 7.95
C CYS A 101 -13.62 -8.38 7.77
N ASP A 102 -12.67 -9.31 7.76
CA ASP A 102 -11.26 -8.97 7.53
C ASP A 102 -11.06 -8.50 6.09
N THR A 103 -11.63 -9.22 5.12
CA THR A 103 -11.59 -8.85 3.71
C THR A 103 -12.21 -7.46 3.48
N GLU A 104 -13.34 -7.18 4.13
CA GLU A 104 -14.00 -5.88 4.04
C GLU A 104 -13.10 -4.75 4.51
N LYS A 105 -12.55 -4.86 5.73
CA LYS A 105 -11.63 -3.86 6.30
C LYS A 105 -10.39 -3.63 5.42
N ILE A 106 -9.81 -4.71 4.89
CA ILE A 106 -8.64 -4.63 4.02
C ILE A 106 -8.99 -3.93 2.70
N THR A 107 -10.14 -4.25 2.12
CA THR A 107 -10.59 -3.68 0.86
C THR A 107 -10.97 -2.21 1.01
N ASP A 108 -11.66 -1.84 2.09
CA ASP A 108 -12.00 -0.44 2.38
C ASP A 108 -10.77 0.42 2.60
N TYR A 109 -9.78 -0.07 3.35
CA TYR A 109 -8.53 0.66 3.52
C TYR A 109 -7.73 0.72 2.21
N ALA A 110 -7.82 -0.30 1.35
CA ALA A 110 -7.24 -0.25 0.01
C ALA A 110 -7.92 0.80 -0.88
N VAL A 111 -9.25 0.95 -0.82
CA VAL A 111 -9.99 2.00 -1.53
C VAL A 111 -9.61 3.39 -1.00
N LEU A 112 -9.52 3.56 0.32
CA LEU A 112 -9.02 4.82 0.91
C LEU A 112 -7.60 5.13 0.44
N THR A 113 -6.72 4.13 0.43
CA THR A 113 -5.35 4.26 -0.06
C THR A 113 -5.32 4.67 -1.54
N TYR A 114 -6.21 4.11 -2.36
CA TYR A 114 -6.36 4.50 -3.77
C TYR A 114 -6.81 5.96 -3.91
N ALA A 115 -7.77 6.41 -3.10
CA ALA A 115 -8.21 7.81 -3.07
C ALA A 115 -7.08 8.76 -2.65
N VAL A 116 -6.30 8.38 -1.63
CA VAL A 116 -5.11 9.13 -1.18
C VAL A 116 -4.06 9.23 -2.29
N MET A 117 -3.80 8.14 -3.00
CA MET A 117 -2.89 8.12 -4.14
C MET A 117 -3.37 9.06 -5.26
N ALA A 118 -4.66 9.01 -5.61
CA ALA A 118 -5.25 9.88 -6.62
C ALA A 118 -5.16 11.36 -6.21
N LYS A 119 -5.46 11.67 -4.94
CA LYS A 119 -5.41 13.04 -4.44
C LYS A 119 -3.99 13.59 -4.44
N TYR A 120 -3.02 12.78 -3.99
CA TYR A 120 -1.63 13.22 -4.01
C TYR A 120 -1.07 13.30 -5.43
N LYS A 121 -1.46 12.40 -6.34
CA LYS A 121 -1.18 12.52 -7.77
C LYS A 121 -1.69 13.84 -8.33
N GLN A 122 -2.95 14.19 -8.06
CA GLN A 122 -3.54 15.46 -8.49
C GLN A 122 -2.64 16.65 -8.10
N ILE A 123 -2.14 16.65 -6.86
CA ILE A 123 -1.30 17.71 -6.32
C ILE A 123 0.08 17.75 -7.00
N ILE A 124 0.79 16.61 -7.05
CA ILE A 124 2.20 16.61 -7.48
C ILE A 124 2.38 16.61 -9.00
N ASP A 125 1.43 16.02 -9.74
CA ASP A 125 1.42 16.04 -11.21
C ASP A 125 0.63 17.24 -11.76
N ARG A 126 0.02 18.04 -10.88
CA ARG A 126 -0.78 19.24 -11.20
C ARG A 126 -1.96 18.95 -12.14
N GLU A 127 -2.62 17.82 -11.91
CA GLU A 127 -3.86 17.50 -12.62
C GLU A 127 -4.95 18.52 -12.27
N SER A 128 -5.71 18.94 -13.28
CA SER A 128 -6.75 19.96 -13.13
C SER A 128 -7.85 19.53 -12.16
N THR A 129 -8.17 18.23 -12.13
CA THR A 129 -9.23 17.67 -11.31
C THR A 129 -8.80 16.36 -10.66
N PHE A 130 -9.48 16.00 -9.57
CA PHE A 130 -9.31 14.71 -8.91
C PHE A 130 -9.71 13.56 -9.85
N ASP A 131 -10.75 13.76 -10.67
CA ASP A 131 -11.23 12.75 -11.62
C ASP A 131 -10.19 12.44 -12.69
N LYS A 132 -9.45 13.44 -13.17
CA LYS A 132 -8.35 13.21 -14.11
C LYS A 132 -7.23 12.39 -13.49
N ALA A 133 -6.88 12.68 -12.23
CA ALA A 133 -5.89 11.89 -11.50
C ALA A 133 -6.35 10.45 -11.24
N LEU A 134 -7.65 10.23 -11.01
CA LEU A 134 -8.25 8.90 -10.88
C LEU A 134 -8.23 8.12 -12.20
N GLU A 135 -8.64 8.75 -13.31
CA GLU A 135 -8.65 8.16 -14.65
C GLU A 135 -7.26 7.62 -15.02
N ASP A 136 -6.20 8.39 -14.77
CA ASP A 136 -4.83 7.94 -15.03
C ASP A 136 -4.43 6.68 -14.21
N LEU A 137 -4.89 6.58 -12.96
CA LEU A 137 -4.67 5.39 -12.14
C LEU A 137 -5.50 4.21 -12.62
N GLU A 138 -6.72 4.48 -13.07
CA GLU A 138 -7.69 3.50 -13.57
C GLU A 138 -7.23 2.86 -14.88
N ASP A 139 -6.80 3.70 -15.83
CA ASP A 139 -6.33 3.32 -17.16
C ASP A 139 -4.95 2.66 -17.14
N GLY A 140 -4.27 2.69 -16.00
CA GLY A 140 -2.94 2.10 -15.84
C GLY A 140 -1.86 2.88 -16.60
N THR A 141 -2.11 4.15 -16.94
CA THR A 141 -1.14 5.03 -17.62
C THR A 141 0.05 5.36 -16.72
N VAL A 142 -0.13 5.23 -15.41
CA VAL A 142 0.93 5.40 -14.42
C VAL A 142 2.05 4.39 -14.62
N TYR A 143 3.26 4.92 -14.85
CA TYR A 143 4.47 4.13 -14.92
C TYR A 143 4.80 3.47 -13.56
N THR A 144 4.62 2.16 -13.46
CA THR A 144 4.77 1.36 -12.22
C THR A 144 6.04 1.66 -11.42
N PRO A 145 7.24 1.86 -12.02
CA PRO A 145 8.46 2.18 -11.27
C PRO A 145 8.40 3.47 -10.46
N THR A 146 7.40 4.32 -10.66
CA THR A 146 7.25 5.60 -9.97
C THR A 146 6.03 5.65 -9.07
N ILE A 147 5.17 4.63 -9.09
CA ILE A 147 3.85 4.67 -8.43
C ILE A 147 3.93 4.92 -6.93
N TYR A 148 5.04 4.53 -6.30
CA TYR A 148 5.28 4.71 -4.88
C TYR A 148 5.26 6.18 -4.45
N LYS A 149 5.55 7.13 -5.36
CA LYS A 149 5.56 8.56 -5.04
C LYS A 149 4.17 9.04 -4.60
N TYR A 150 3.10 8.39 -5.05
CA TYR A 150 1.72 8.78 -4.72
C TYR A 150 1.29 8.41 -3.29
N LEU A 151 2.09 7.64 -2.53
CA LEU A 151 1.96 7.51 -1.07
C LEU A 151 3.06 8.26 -0.30
N GLY A 152 3.80 9.15 -0.98
CA GLY A 152 4.91 9.87 -0.38
C GLY A 152 6.09 8.96 -0.01
N PHE A 153 6.18 7.78 -0.62
CA PHE A 153 7.29 6.88 -0.38
C PHE A 153 8.52 7.31 -1.19
N THR A 154 9.71 7.02 -0.67
CA THR A 154 10.97 7.36 -1.32
C THR A 154 11.92 6.17 -1.37
N VAL A 155 12.74 6.14 -2.43
CA VAL A 155 13.79 5.12 -2.59
C VAL A 155 14.82 5.28 -1.47
N GLY A 156 15.21 4.17 -0.85
CA GLY A 156 16.14 4.13 0.28
C GLY A 156 15.49 4.33 1.65
N LYS A 157 14.21 4.71 1.71
CA LYS A 157 13.44 4.76 2.96
C LYS A 157 12.36 3.68 2.98
N GLN A 158 11.28 3.89 2.23
CA GLN A 158 10.17 2.92 2.15
C GLN A 158 10.29 1.98 0.96
N VAL A 159 11.13 2.31 -0.02
CA VAL A 159 11.27 1.54 -1.27
C VAL A 159 12.72 1.11 -1.47
N GLN A 160 12.91 -0.19 -1.68
CA GLN A 160 14.19 -0.77 -2.08
C GLN A 160 14.05 -1.34 -3.49
N LYS A 161 14.85 -0.84 -4.44
CA LYS A 161 14.91 -1.42 -5.79
C LYS A 161 15.55 -2.81 -5.72
N LEU A 162 14.99 -3.75 -6.48
CA LEU A 162 15.50 -5.12 -6.55
C LEU A 162 16.07 -5.40 -7.94
N LYS A 163 17.03 -6.34 -8.01
CA LYS A 163 17.48 -6.90 -9.29
C LYS A 163 16.40 -7.84 -9.82
N ARG A 164 16.34 -8.00 -11.15
CA ARG A 164 15.36 -8.86 -11.85
C ARG A 164 15.25 -10.26 -11.24
N GLU A 165 16.39 -10.83 -10.83
CA GLU A 165 16.46 -12.19 -10.32
C GLU A 165 16.24 -12.33 -8.80
N SER A 166 16.11 -11.22 -8.09
CA SER A 166 15.84 -11.20 -6.64
C SER A 166 14.37 -10.89 -6.35
N GLY A 167 13.96 -11.08 -5.10
CA GLY A 167 12.65 -10.68 -4.58
C GLY A 167 11.67 -11.80 -4.33
N SER A 168 11.95 -13.02 -4.79
CA SER A 168 11.15 -14.21 -4.47
C SER A 168 11.40 -14.72 -3.04
N GLU A 169 12.38 -14.16 -2.35
CA GLU A 169 12.68 -14.40 -0.95
C GLU A 169 11.99 -13.39 -0.01
N TYR A 170 11.24 -12.42 -0.55
CA TYR A 170 10.66 -11.33 0.22
C TYR A 170 9.15 -11.21 0.02
N CYS A 171 8.49 -10.62 1.01
CA CYS A 171 7.14 -10.08 0.88
C CYS A 171 7.12 -8.57 0.80
N GLY A 172 5.99 -8.05 0.28
CA GLY A 172 5.85 -6.62 0.01
C GLY A 172 6.52 -6.20 -1.28
N VAL A 173 6.56 -7.07 -2.29
CA VAL A 173 7.23 -6.79 -3.56
C VAL A 173 6.20 -6.38 -4.62
N VAL A 174 6.53 -5.34 -5.38
CA VAL A 174 5.85 -4.98 -6.63
C VAL A 174 6.74 -5.44 -7.77
N ALA A 175 6.22 -6.30 -8.63
CA ALA A 175 6.91 -6.80 -9.80
C ALA A 175 6.13 -6.43 -11.07
N TRP A 176 6.78 -5.94 -12.11
CA TRP A 176 6.09 -5.44 -13.31
C TRP A 176 6.84 -5.68 -14.62
N SER A 177 6.06 -5.67 -15.71
CA SER A 177 6.46 -5.75 -17.10
C SER A 177 5.85 -4.56 -17.85
N LYS A 178 5.93 -4.55 -19.19
CA LYS A 178 5.23 -3.52 -19.99
C LYS A 178 3.71 -3.66 -19.95
N ALA A 179 3.18 -4.85 -19.64
CA ALA A 179 1.76 -5.15 -19.76
C ALA A 179 1.06 -5.33 -18.41
N HIS A 180 1.80 -5.62 -17.33
CA HIS A 180 1.18 -5.95 -16.05
C HIS A 180 2.11 -5.70 -14.87
N ALA A 181 1.50 -5.42 -13.72
CA ALA A 181 2.16 -5.30 -12.43
C ALA A 181 1.42 -6.17 -11.40
N VAL A 182 2.18 -6.86 -10.54
CA VAL A 182 1.67 -7.82 -9.57
C VAL A 182 2.28 -7.58 -8.20
N PHE A 183 1.47 -7.85 -7.17
CA PHE A 183 1.97 -8.04 -5.81
C PHE A 183 2.66 -9.41 -5.71
N VAL A 184 3.79 -9.44 -5.03
CA VAL A 184 4.58 -10.66 -4.80
C VAL A 184 4.90 -10.79 -3.31
N CYS A 185 4.74 -12.00 -2.80
CA CYS A 185 5.21 -12.41 -1.50
C CYS A 185 5.78 -13.82 -1.60
N GLU A 186 7.08 -13.91 -1.30
CA GLU A 186 7.90 -15.09 -1.51
C GLU A 186 7.78 -15.57 -2.97
N GLU A 187 7.51 -16.86 -3.17
CA GLU A 187 7.38 -17.47 -4.47
C GLU A 187 6.00 -17.25 -5.11
N PHE A 188 5.10 -16.49 -4.49
CA PHE A 188 3.74 -16.29 -4.97
C PHE A 188 3.50 -14.86 -5.46
N MET A 189 2.75 -14.75 -6.55
CA MET A 189 2.24 -13.51 -7.10
C MET A 189 0.71 -13.50 -7.12
N ASP A 190 0.16 -12.30 -7.13
CA ASP A 190 -1.25 -12.06 -7.36
C ASP A 190 -1.51 -11.91 -8.85
N TYR A 191 -2.10 -12.93 -9.47
CA TYR A 191 -2.46 -12.91 -10.87
C TYR A 191 -3.97 -12.78 -11.02
N TYR A 192 -4.45 -11.53 -11.09
CA TYR A 192 -5.88 -11.19 -11.17
C TYR A 192 -6.71 -11.84 -10.04
N GLY A 193 -6.19 -11.81 -8.81
CA GLY A 193 -6.82 -12.40 -7.62
C GLY A 193 -6.52 -13.89 -7.42
N ASN A 194 -5.71 -14.51 -8.28
CA ASN A 194 -5.28 -15.89 -8.11
C ASN A 194 -3.85 -15.90 -7.57
N LYS A 195 -3.65 -16.54 -6.42
CA LYS A 195 -2.31 -16.83 -5.89
C LYS A 195 -1.63 -17.85 -6.81
N LYS A 196 -0.60 -17.43 -7.55
CA LYS A 196 0.16 -18.28 -8.48
C LYS A 196 1.64 -18.20 -8.19
N SER A 197 2.40 -19.24 -8.48
CA SER A 197 3.85 -19.17 -8.32
C SER A 197 4.49 -18.27 -9.40
N ILE A 198 5.49 -17.49 -9.00
CA ILE A 198 6.24 -16.55 -9.84
C ILE A 198 7.46 -17.21 -10.52
N TRP A 199 7.23 -18.28 -11.27
CA TRP A 199 8.29 -19.04 -11.95
C TRP A 199 9.08 -18.20 -12.98
N ILE A 200 8.43 -17.24 -13.66
CA ILE A 200 9.03 -16.41 -14.72
C ILE A 200 9.03 -14.94 -14.30
N LYS A 201 10.22 -14.32 -14.33
CA LYS A 201 10.48 -13.06 -13.63
C LYS A 201 10.11 -11.83 -14.46
N TYR A 202 9.09 -11.11 -13.98
CA TYR A 202 8.87 -9.69 -14.25
C TYR A 202 10.22 -8.94 -14.21
N PRO A 203 10.57 -8.18 -15.27
CA PRO A 203 11.88 -7.55 -15.41
C PRO A 203 12.14 -6.48 -14.36
N GLY A 204 11.11 -5.76 -13.95
CA GLY A 204 11.19 -4.70 -12.96
C GLY A 204 10.64 -5.13 -11.62
N ARG A 205 11.37 -4.81 -10.54
CA ARG A 205 10.97 -5.14 -9.17
C ARG A 205 11.42 -4.07 -8.17
N PHE A 206 10.56 -3.78 -7.20
CA PHE A 206 10.95 -3.09 -5.98
C PHE A 206 10.21 -3.69 -4.79
N ARG A 207 10.81 -3.57 -3.61
CA ARG A 207 10.25 -4.02 -2.35
C ARG A 207 9.87 -2.82 -1.49
N ILE A 208 8.75 -2.94 -0.79
CA ILE A 208 8.41 -2.06 0.32
C ILE A 208 9.19 -2.51 1.56
N ILE A 209 9.85 -1.59 2.22
CA ILE A 209 10.63 -1.85 3.43
C ILE A 209 10.18 -0.94 4.57
N LYS A 210 10.45 -1.37 5.80
CA LYS A 210 10.41 -0.56 7.02
C LYS A 210 11.86 -0.23 7.39
N THR A 211 12.14 1.06 7.56
CA THR A 211 13.41 1.58 8.10
C THR A 211 13.15 2.22 9.44
#